data_AF-A0A937J2G0-F1
#
_entry.id   AF-A0A937J2G0-F1
#
_cell.length_a   1.000
_cell.length_b   1.000
_cell.length_c   1.000
_cell.angle_alpha   90.00
_cell.angle_beta   90.00
_cell.angle_gamma   90.00
#
_symmetry.space_group_name_H-M   'P 1'
#
loop_
_entity.id
_entity.type
_entity.pdbx_description
1 polymer ?
#
loop_
_entity_poly.entity_id
_entity_poly.type
_entity_poly.pdbx_seq_one_letter_code
_entity_poly.pdbx_strand_id
1 'polypeptide(L)'
;MIKVTLPDGSVKEVAKGTNSLDIAKSISEGLARKVLAAEINGEIWDLNRSLNNDVRLKLLTFQDNGGKSTLWHSSAHIMAEALEFYYPGINLAIGPAIENGFYYDVDFKDYTISEKDLEKIEKKIIELAREKNTFERKEISKKDALDYFKEKEDPYKIELLNDLEDGSITFYTQGKFTDLCRGPHLPNTGYIKSVKLLNIAGAYWRGDENNQQLTRIYGITFEKQKDLNLYIERLEEAKKRDHRKIGKELELFTFSEKVGQGLPLWLPKGTELKDRLMNFLKKAQTSSGYLPVSTPHIGHKDLYVCSGHYEKYGADSFQSIKTPNEGEEFLLKPMNCPHHCEIYNASPKSYKDLPLRLAEFGTVYRYEQSGELHGLTRVRGFTQDDAHIFCRPDQLEEEFIKVIDLVLYVFKALKFEDFVAQVSLRDPKDQKKYIGSDENWDKAEQAI
;
A
#
# COMPACT_ATOMS: atom_id res chain seq x y z
N MET A 1 41.85 2.62 -14.04
CA MET A 1 40.75 1.77 -14.51
C MET A 1 39.98 1.29 -13.30
N ILE A 2 38.67 1.17 -13.38
CA ILE A 2 37.81 0.54 -12.38
C ILE A 2 37.17 -0.71 -12.99
N LYS A 3 36.81 -1.68 -12.16
CA LYS A 3 36.15 -2.92 -12.56
C LYS A 3 34.65 -2.81 -12.34
N VAL A 4 33.89 -3.00 -13.41
CA VAL A 4 32.43 -3.04 -13.39
C VAL A 4 31.99 -4.47 -13.65
N THR A 5 31.37 -5.10 -12.63
CA THR A 5 30.83 -6.46 -12.71
C THR A 5 29.37 -6.41 -13.17
N LEU A 6 29.06 -7.08 -14.28
CA LEU A 6 27.71 -7.16 -14.84
C LEU A 6 26.94 -8.39 -14.28
N PRO A 7 25.61 -8.48 -14.49
CA PRO A 7 24.79 -9.53 -13.90
C PRO A 7 25.15 -10.96 -14.38
N ASP A 8 25.73 -11.08 -15.57
CA ASP A 8 26.21 -12.35 -16.14
C ASP A 8 27.57 -12.80 -15.58
N GLY A 9 28.13 -12.04 -14.63
CA GLY A 9 29.44 -12.29 -14.04
C GLY A 9 30.60 -11.76 -14.89
N SER A 10 30.35 -11.18 -16.06
CA SER A 10 31.40 -10.55 -16.86
C SER A 10 31.90 -9.28 -16.18
N VAL A 11 33.21 -9.01 -16.33
CA VAL A 11 33.85 -7.82 -15.77
C VAL A 11 34.36 -6.95 -16.91
N LYS A 12 33.93 -5.68 -16.93
CA LYS A 12 34.45 -4.65 -17.84
C LYS A 12 35.38 -3.71 -17.09
N GLU A 13 36.55 -3.44 -17.67
CA GLU A 13 37.43 -2.38 -17.17
C GLU A 13 37.13 -1.07 -17.89
N VAL A 14 36.80 -0.03 -17.11
CA VAL A 14 36.47 1.30 -17.64
C VAL A 14 37.30 2.38 -16.95
N ALA A 15 37.37 3.56 -17.56
CA ALA A 15 38.06 4.69 -16.95
C ALA A 15 37.35 5.14 -15.67
N LYS A 16 38.11 5.66 -14.71
CA LYS A 16 37.51 6.30 -13.52
C LYS A 16 36.71 7.51 -13.97
N GLY A 17 35.48 7.65 -13.48
CA GLY A 17 34.56 8.71 -13.88
C GLY A 17 33.59 8.33 -15.00
N THR A 18 33.72 7.13 -15.60
CA THR A 18 32.70 6.60 -16.53
C THR A 18 31.36 6.45 -15.81
N ASN A 19 30.26 6.78 -16.47
CA ASN A 19 28.91 6.65 -15.94
C ASN A 19 28.19 5.40 -16.50
N SER A 20 27.06 5.04 -15.91
CA SER A 20 26.29 3.86 -16.31
C SER A 20 25.69 3.97 -17.71
N LEU A 21 25.38 5.19 -18.18
CA LEU A 21 24.88 5.41 -19.54
C LEU A 21 25.93 5.05 -20.60
N ASP A 22 27.19 5.44 -20.39
CA ASP A 22 28.28 5.16 -21.32
C ASP A 22 28.63 3.67 -21.34
N ILE A 23 28.50 2.98 -20.20
CA ILE A 23 28.60 1.52 -20.14
C ILE A 23 27.46 0.88 -20.93
N ALA A 24 26.23 1.37 -20.82
CA ALA A 24 25.10 0.87 -21.60
C ALA A 24 25.34 1.05 -23.13
N LYS A 25 25.85 2.22 -23.55
CA LYS A 25 26.23 2.48 -24.96
C LYS A 25 27.31 1.51 -25.45
N SER A 26 28.31 1.21 -24.61
CA SER A 26 29.36 0.24 -24.94
C SER A 26 28.86 -1.19 -25.14
N ILE A 27 27.67 -1.51 -24.62
CA ILE A 27 27.01 -2.81 -24.82
C ILE A 27 26.17 -2.75 -26.10
N SER A 28 25.25 -1.79 -26.21
CA SER A 28 24.56 -1.48 -27.46
C SER A 28 23.78 -0.16 -27.38
N GLU A 29 23.65 0.54 -28.52
CA GLU A 29 22.75 1.70 -28.68
C GLU A 29 21.26 1.35 -28.47
N GLY A 30 20.88 0.09 -28.69
CA GLY A 30 19.53 -0.39 -28.41
C GLY A 30 19.22 -0.44 -26.91
N LEU A 31 20.18 -0.92 -26.12
CA LEU A 31 20.08 -0.96 -24.67
C LEU A 31 20.13 0.45 -24.08
N ALA A 32 21.12 1.27 -24.48
CA ALA A 32 21.28 2.64 -23.97
C ALA A 32 20.01 3.50 -24.08
N ARG A 33 19.20 3.29 -25.13
CA ARG A 33 17.92 4.01 -25.31
C ARG A 33 16.77 3.54 -24.42
N LYS A 34 16.87 2.36 -23.80
CA LYS A 34 15.82 1.74 -22.96
C LYS A 34 16.13 1.76 -21.46
N VAL A 35 17.40 1.98 -21.11
CA VAL A 35 17.80 2.02 -19.70
C VAL A 35 17.34 3.35 -19.11
N LEU A 36 16.76 3.28 -17.92
CA LEU A 36 16.19 4.42 -17.19
C LEU A 36 17.00 4.76 -15.94
N ALA A 37 17.58 3.74 -15.29
CA ALA A 37 18.38 3.86 -14.07
C ALA A 37 19.44 2.74 -14.00
N ALA A 38 20.35 2.85 -13.03
CA ALA A 38 21.34 1.80 -12.76
C ALA A 38 21.29 1.39 -11.30
N GLU A 39 21.30 0.09 -11.03
CA GLU A 39 21.52 -0.45 -9.69
C GLU A 39 23.02 -0.68 -9.49
N ILE A 40 23.62 0.02 -8.53
CA ILE A 40 25.03 0.01 -8.18
C ILE A 40 25.16 -0.56 -6.77
N ASN A 41 25.74 -1.75 -6.64
CA ASN A 41 25.91 -2.43 -5.34
C ASN A 41 24.60 -2.55 -4.53
N GLY A 42 23.46 -2.68 -5.20
CA GLY A 42 22.13 -2.78 -4.57
C GLY A 42 21.38 -1.45 -4.42
N GLU A 43 22.00 -0.30 -4.72
CA GLU A 43 21.35 1.01 -4.67
C GLU A 43 21.01 1.54 -6.07
N ILE A 44 19.86 2.19 -6.24
CA ILE A 44 19.43 2.71 -7.55
C ILE A 44 19.93 4.15 -7.73
N TRP A 45 20.73 4.38 -8.77
CA TRP A 45 21.41 5.64 -9.08
C TRP A 45 21.04 6.17 -10.47
N ASP A 46 21.25 7.48 -10.67
CA ASP A 46 21.15 8.13 -11.97
C ASP A 46 22.15 7.53 -12.96
N LEU A 47 21.78 7.46 -14.24
CA LEU A 47 22.67 6.93 -15.26
C LEU A 47 23.90 7.79 -15.54
N ASN A 48 23.81 9.09 -15.26
CA ASN A 48 24.88 10.05 -15.53
C ASN A 48 25.86 10.20 -14.34
N ARG A 49 25.61 9.54 -13.21
CA ARG A 49 26.48 9.64 -12.03
C ARG A 49 27.80 8.90 -12.28
N SER A 50 28.91 9.57 -12.01
CA SER A 50 30.26 9.06 -12.24
C SER A 50 30.61 7.90 -11.30
N LEU A 51 31.14 6.81 -11.85
CA LEU A 51 31.65 5.67 -11.10
C LEU A 51 33.12 5.87 -10.78
N ASN A 52 33.47 5.87 -9.49
CA ASN A 52 34.82 6.18 -9.01
C ASN A 52 35.57 4.98 -8.42
N ASN A 53 34.85 3.90 -8.10
CA ASN A 53 35.35 2.69 -7.47
C ASN A 53 34.83 1.46 -8.23
N ASP A 54 35.35 0.28 -7.91
CA ASP A 54 34.83 -0.98 -8.44
C ASP A 54 33.40 -1.22 -7.96
N VAL A 55 32.52 -1.65 -8.86
CA VAL A 55 31.09 -1.78 -8.59
C VAL A 55 30.47 -3.00 -9.28
N ARG A 56 29.38 -3.50 -8.70
CA ARG A 56 28.43 -4.36 -9.38
C ARG A 56 27.32 -3.50 -9.98
N LEU A 57 27.16 -3.58 -11.30
CA LEU A 57 26.21 -2.78 -12.07
C LEU A 57 25.12 -3.67 -12.65
N LYS A 58 23.87 -3.28 -12.46
CA LYS A 58 22.73 -3.79 -13.21
C LYS A 58 21.98 -2.62 -13.85
N LEU A 59 21.83 -2.64 -15.16
CA LEU A 59 21.10 -1.62 -15.91
C LEU A 59 19.60 -1.93 -15.82
N LEU A 60 18.80 -0.93 -15.43
CA LEU A 60 17.36 -1.08 -15.19
C LEU A 60 16.56 -0.45 -16.33
N THR A 61 15.58 -1.20 -16.83
CA THR A 61 14.65 -0.78 -17.87
C THR A 61 13.25 -0.58 -17.28
N PHE A 62 12.27 -0.18 -18.10
CA PHE A 62 10.88 -0.06 -17.64
C PHE A 62 10.24 -1.40 -17.20
N GLN A 63 10.87 -2.54 -17.49
CA GLN A 63 10.40 -3.83 -16.96
C GLN A 63 10.80 -4.03 -15.49
N ASP A 64 11.81 -3.32 -15.02
CA ASP A 64 12.30 -3.38 -13.65
C ASP A 64 11.59 -2.34 -12.78
N ASN A 65 11.26 -2.71 -11.53
CA ASN A 65 10.60 -1.80 -10.58
C ASN A 65 11.39 -0.50 -10.37
N GLY A 66 12.72 -0.59 -10.28
CA GLY A 66 13.58 0.59 -10.16
C GLY A 66 13.51 1.51 -11.38
N GLY A 67 13.45 0.95 -12.60
CA GLY A 67 13.29 1.75 -13.82
C GLY A 67 11.93 2.44 -13.91
N LYS A 68 10.84 1.75 -13.54
CA LYS A 68 9.50 2.36 -13.44
C LYS A 68 9.47 3.50 -12.44
N SER A 69 9.99 3.25 -11.23
CA SER A 69 10.06 4.24 -10.15
C SER A 69 10.83 5.49 -10.58
N THR A 70 12.00 5.34 -11.23
CA THR A 70 12.76 6.49 -11.76
C THR A 70 12.02 7.26 -12.85
N LEU A 71 11.32 6.58 -13.77
CA LEU A 71 10.50 7.24 -14.79
C LEU A 71 9.41 8.09 -14.14
N TRP A 72 8.67 7.50 -13.20
CA TRP A 72 7.55 8.16 -12.53
C TRP A 72 8.01 9.29 -11.61
N HIS A 73 9.10 9.11 -10.89
CA HIS A 73 9.66 10.16 -10.06
C HIS A 73 10.14 11.37 -10.88
N SER A 74 10.80 11.12 -12.01
CA SER A 74 11.15 12.19 -12.97
C SER A 74 9.91 12.85 -13.59
N SER A 75 8.84 12.09 -13.75
CA SER A 75 7.57 12.63 -14.27
C SER A 75 6.87 13.53 -13.25
N ALA A 76 6.98 13.23 -11.96
CA ALA A 76 6.50 14.09 -10.88
C ALA A 76 7.20 15.46 -10.93
N HIS A 77 8.51 15.48 -11.15
CA HIS A 77 9.30 16.72 -11.31
C HIS A 77 8.87 17.56 -12.51
N ILE A 78 8.61 16.94 -13.67
CA ILE A 78 8.10 17.68 -14.84
C ILE A 78 6.68 18.20 -14.58
N MET A 79 5.84 17.43 -13.87
CA MET A 79 4.52 17.91 -13.46
C MET A 79 4.63 19.12 -12.54
N ALA A 80 5.57 19.12 -11.60
CA ALA A 80 5.83 20.25 -10.72
C ALA A 80 6.26 21.51 -11.49
N GLU A 81 7.18 21.38 -12.45
CA GLU A 81 7.57 22.47 -13.35
C GLU A 81 6.38 23.00 -14.18
N ALA A 82 5.54 22.10 -14.70
CA ALA A 82 4.33 22.48 -15.43
C ALA A 82 3.31 23.21 -14.54
N LEU A 83 3.21 22.83 -13.26
CA LEU A 83 2.35 23.49 -12.29
C LEU A 83 2.86 24.88 -11.94
N GLU A 84 4.15 25.05 -11.63
CA GLU A 84 4.75 26.37 -11.36
C GLU A 84 4.59 27.32 -12.55
N PHE A 85 4.63 26.79 -13.78
CA PHE A 85 4.39 27.58 -14.98
C PHE A 85 2.96 28.18 -15.03
N TYR A 86 1.94 27.39 -14.69
CA TYR A 86 0.54 27.85 -14.73
C TYR A 86 0.09 28.57 -13.46
N TYR A 87 0.71 28.23 -12.33
CA TYR A 87 0.36 28.68 -11.00
C TYR A 87 1.64 29.15 -10.30
N PRO A 88 2.17 30.32 -10.68
CA PRO A 88 3.41 30.83 -10.10
C PRO A 88 3.24 31.14 -8.62
N GLY A 89 4.22 30.73 -7.81
CA GLY A 89 4.23 31.00 -6.36
C GLY A 89 3.47 29.99 -5.50
N ILE A 90 2.96 28.89 -6.08
CA ILE A 90 2.51 27.72 -5.31
C ILE A 90 3.69 27.11 -4.53
N ASN A 91 3.41 26.42 -3.43
CA ASN A 91 4.43 25.69 -2.70
C ASN A 91 4.30 24.19 -2.99
N LEU A 92 5.42 23.56 -3.30
CA LEU A 92 5.47 22.15 -3.71
C LEU A 92 5.97 21.34 -2.53
N ALA A 93 5.17 20.39 -2.04
CA ALA A 93 5.50 19.67 -0.83
C ALA A 93 6.31 18.38 -1.13
N ILE A 94 5.61 17.30 -1.50
CA ILE A 94 6.22 15.98 -1.77
C ILE A 94 5.66 15.36 -3.05
N GLY A 95 6.55 14.76 -3.85
CA GLY A 95 6.20 14.13 -5.13
C GLY A 95 6.86 12.77 -5.38
N PRO A 96 6.49 11.72 -4.63
CA PRO A 96 7.11 10.41 -4.78
C PRO A 96 6.53 9.62 -5.97
N ALA A 97 7.32 8.67 -6.47
CA ALA A 97 6.79 7.56 -7.25
C ALA A 97 6.07 6.56 -6.33
N ILE A 98 4.99 5.96 -6.84
CA ILE A 98 4.19 4.93 -6.19
C ILE A 98 4.06 3.71 -7.11
N GLU A 99 3.46 2.62 -6.64
CA GLU A 99 3.38 1.35 -7.37
C GLU A 99 2.81 1.48 -8.80
N ASN A 100 1.86 2.39 -9.01
CA ASN A 100 1.15 2.59 -10.28
C ASN A 100 1.20 4.05 -10.76
N GLY A 101 2.36 4.70 -10.64
CA GLY A 101 2.57 6.07 -11.13
C GLY A 101 3.28 6.96 -10.11
N PHE A 102 2.80 8.18 -9.95
CA PHE A 102 3.33 9.17 -9.03
C PHE A 102 2.21 10.09 -8.56
N TYR A 103 2.48 10.88 -7.53
CA TYR A 103 1.66 12.04 -7.20
C TYR A 103 2.53 13.24 -6.88
N TYR A 104 1.91 14.40 -6.71
CA TYR A 104 2.52 15.56 -6.07
C TYR A 104 1.52 16.26 -5.18
N ASP A 105 1.94 16.55 -3.95
CA ASP A 105 1.21 17.37 -3.00
C ASP A 105 1.59 18.82 -3.16
N VAL A 106 0.59 19.67 -3.37
CA VAL A 106 0.78 21.07 -3.72
C VAL A 106 -0.13 21.94 -2.86
N ASP A 107 0.45 22.99 -2.30
CA ASP A 107 -0.28 24.09 -1.71
C ASP A 107 -0.50 25.16 -2.80
N PHE A 108 -1.73 25.23 -3.29
CA PHE A 108 -2.11 26.16 -4.34
C PHE A 108 -2.29 27.60 -3.85
N LYS A 109 -2.20 27.86 -2.53
CA LYS A 109 -2.47 29.17 -1.93
C LYS A 109 -3.83 29.70 -2.41
N ASP A 110 -3.84 30.82 -3.13
CA ASP A 110 -5.05 31.47 -3.66
C ASP A 110 -5.56 30.85 -4.98
N TYR A 111 -4.78 29.96 -5.61
CA TYR A 111 -5.20 29.30 -6.83
C TYR A 111 -6.17 28.15 -6.54
N THR A 112 -7.04 27.87 -7.51
CA THR A 112 -7.88 26.68 -7.50
C THR A 112 -7.57 25.85 -8.74
N ILE A 113 -7.52 24.54 -8.54
CA ILE A 113 -7.35 23.56 -9.62
C ILE A 113 -8.58 22.64 -9.66
N SER A 114 -8.98 22.25 -10.86
CA SER A 114 -10.06 21.31 -11.10
C SER A 114 -9.62 20.22 -12.08
N GLU A 115 -10.41 19.15 -12.21
CA GLU A 115 -10.10 18.07 -13.18
C GLU A 115 -10.01 18.58 -14.63
N LYS A 116 -10.68 19.69 -14.95
CA LYS A 116 -10.62 20.33 -16.29
C LYS A 116 -9.24 20.92 -16.60
N ASP A 117 -8.48 21.28 -15.57
CA ASP A 117 -7.15 21.84 -15.70
C ASP A 117 -6.08 20.77 -15.96
N LEU A 118 -6.39 19.50 -15.72
CA LEU A 118 -5.44 18.41 -15.91
C LEU A 118 -4.98 18.29 -17.37
N GLU A 119 -5.88 18.50 -18.34
CA GLU A 119 -5.55 18.37 -19.77
C GLU A 119 -4.54 19.44 -20.22
N LYS A 120 -4.64 20.69 -19.73
CA LYS A 120 -3.66 21.73 -20.06
C LYS A 120 -2.30 21.44 -19.40
N ILE A 121 -2.28 20.89 -18.19
CA ILE A 121 -1.05 20.50 -17.49
C ILE A 121 -0.38 19.33 -18.22
N GLU A 122 -1.14 18.30 -18.64
CA GLU A 122 -0.63 17.19 -19.46
C GLU A 122 0.06 17.70 -20.74
N LYS A 123 -0.56 18.65 -21.44
CA LYS A 123 0.03 19.28 -22.63
C LYS A 123 1.35 19.98 -22.32
N LYS A 124 1.43 20.72 -21.21
CA LYS A 124 2.65 21.39 -20.78
C LYS A 124 3.74 20.40 -20.35
N ILE A 125 3.41 19.30 -19.69
CA ILE A 125 4.36 18.22 -19.38
C ILE A 125 4.99 17.68 -20.66
N ILE A 126 4.18 17.41 -21.69
CA ILE A 126 4.68 16.93 -22.99
C ILE A 126 5.53 17.98 -23.71
N GLU A 127 5.19 19.25 -23.60
CA GLU A 127 6.02 20.36 -24.11
C GLU A 127 7.40 20.37 -23.45
N LEU A 128 7.47 20.38 -22.11
CA LEU A 128 8.71 20.34 -21.34
C LEU A 128 9.53 19.07 -21.58
N ALA A 129 8.85 17.93 -21.78
CA ALA A 129 9.52 16.68 -22.14
C ALA A 129 10.20 16.77 -23.52
N ARG A 130 9.61 17.48 -24.48
CA ARG A 130 10.19 17.65 -25.83
C ARG A 130 11.42 18.55 -25.86
N GLU A 131 11.61 19.41 -24.85
CA GLU A 131 12.81 20.22 -24.70
C GLU A 131 14.06 19.38 -24.40
N LYS A 132 13.90 18.17 -23.85
CA LYS A 132 14.99 17.26 -23.49
C LYS A 132 16.02 17.88 -22.54
N ASN A 133 15.55 18.69 -21.61
CA ASN A 133 16.37 19.26 -20.54
C ASN A 133 17.00 18.13 -19.71
N THR A 134 18.28 18.27 -19.39
CA THR A 134 19.00 17.33 -18.54
C THR A 134 18.57 17.49 -17.09
N PHE A 135 18.51 16.38 -16.35
CA PHE A 135 18.36 16.43 -14.89
C PHE A 135 19.74 16.56 -14.27
N GLU A 136 20.02 17.72 -13.70
CA GLU A 136 21.31 18.06 -13.10
C GLU A 136 21.26 17.90 -11.59
N ARG A 137 21.97 16.89 -11.08
CA ARG A 137 22.14 16.66 -9.65
C ARG A 137 23.24 17.57 -9.11
N LYS A 138 22.95 18.34 -8.07
CA LYS A 138 23.92 19.18 -7.35
C LYS A 138 23.88 18.89 -5.85
N GLU A 139 25.03 18.63 -5.27
CA GLU A 139 25.20 18.60 -3.82
C GLU A 139 25.23 20.02 -3.27
N ILE A 140 24.50 20.26 -2.18
CA ILE A 140 24.33 21.59 -1.60
C ILE A 140 24.39 21.49 -0.07
N SER A 141 24.96 22.51 0.57
CA SER A 141 24.99 22.58 2.03
C SER A 141 23.57 22.78 2.58
N LYS A 142 23.31 22.30 3.79
CA LYS A 142 22.04 22.54 4.48
C LYS A 142 21.72 24.03 4.58
N LYS A 143 22.73 24.86 4.83
CA LYS A 143 22.60 26.31 4.91
C LYS A 143 22.11 26.90 3.58
N ASP A 144 22.81 26.62 2.49
CA ASP A 144 22.46 27.19 1.18
C ASP A 144 21.10 26.67 0.69
N ALA A 145 20.77 25.42 1.02
CA ALA A 145 19.46 24.85 0.71
C ALA A 145 18.33 25.56 1.49
N LEU A 146 18.53 25.81 2.79
CA LEU A 146 17.56 26.56 3.60
C LEU A 146 17.40 28.00 3.11
N ASP A 147 18.50 28.66 2.74
CA ASP A 147 18.46 30.03 2.23
C ASP A 147 17.71 30.10 0.88
N TYR A 148 17.92 29.13 -0.01
CA TYR A 148 17.17 29.00 -1.27
C TYR A 148 15.66 28.87 -1.07
N PHE A 149 15.20 27.96 -0.19
CA PHE A 149 13.77 27.76 0.03
C PHE A 149 13.11 28.83 0.90
N LYS A 150 13.88 29.58 1.71
CA LYS A 150 13.40 30.81 2.36
C LYS A 150 13.12 31.91 1.34
N GLU A 151 14.02 32.11 0.37
CA GLU A 151 13.80 33.08 -0.71
C GLU A 151 12.59 32.70 -1.57
N LYS A 152 12.35 31.40 -1.77
CA LYS A 152 11.17 30.87 -2.47
C LYS A 152 9.89 30.88 -1.63
N GLU A 153 9.96 31.22 -0.33
CA GLU A 153 8.85 31.17 0.62
C GLU A 153 8.14 29.80 0.69
N ASP A 154 8.90 28.71 0.63
CA ASP A 154 8.37 27.33 0.69
C ASP A 154 8.56 26.71 2.08
N PRO A 155 7.55 26.76 2.97
CA PRO A 155 7.65 26.26 4.34
C PRO A 155 7.81 24.74 4.39
N TYR A 156 7.25 24.00 3.43
CA TYR A 156 7.27 22.54 3.43
C TYR A 156 8.69 22.02 3.18
N LYS A 157 9.41 22.63 2.23
CA LYS A 157 10.80 22.27 1.93
C LYS A 157 11.76 22.68 3.05
N ILE A 158 11.51 23.82 3.71
CA ILE A 158 12.27 24.23 4.89
C ILE A 158 12.11 23.21 6.03
N GLU A 159 10.88 22.75 6.27
CA GLU A 159 10.61 21.75 7.30
C GLU A 159 11.31 20.42 6.98
N LEU A 160 11.22 19.93 5.73
CA LEU A 160 11.93 18.73 5.31
C LEU A 160 13.45 18.87 5.47
N LEU A 161 14.02 20.03 5.14
CA LEU A 161 15.45 20.27 5.33
C LEU A 161 15.87 20.23 6.80
N ASN A 162 15.02 20.65 7.72
CA ASN A 162 15.34 20.61 9.15
C ASN A 162 15.57 19.17 9.64
N ASP A 163 14.85 18.20 9.08
CA ASP A 163 14.98 16.77 9.39
C ASP A 163 16.19 16.09 8.73
N LEU A 164 16.87 16.78 7.80
CA LEU A 164 18.00 16.22 7.05
C LEU A 164 19.36 16.64 7.64
N GLU A 165 20.31 15.71 7.65
CA GLU A 165 21.71 16.00 8.01
C GLU A 165 22.46 16.66 6.85
N ASP A 166 23.38 17.57 7.20
CA ASP A 166 24.23 18.24 6.22
C ASP A 166 25.14 17.24 5.49
N GLY A 167 25.48 17.53 4.23
CA GLY A 167 26.24 16.63 3.36
C GLY A 167 25.43 15.52 2.66
N SER A 168 24.16 15.33 3.03
CA SER A 168 23.25 14.37 2.36
C SER A 168 22.23 15.03 1.41
N ILE A 169 22.28 16.36 1.30
CA ILE A 169 21.26 17.18 0.65
C ILE A 169 21.65 17.42 -0.80
N THR A 170 20.71 17.13 -1.69
CA THR A 170 20.89 17.36 -3.12
C THR A 170 19.70 18.07 -3.74
N PHE A 171 20.01 18.90 -4.72
CA PHE A 171 19.04 19.48 -5.62
C PHE A 171 19.09 18.78 -6.96
N TYR A 172 17.93 18.67 -7.59
CA TYR A 172 17.83 18.35 -9.00
C TYR A 172 17.24 19.55 -9.73
N THR A 173 17.95 19.98 -10.76
CA THR A 173 17.51 21.05 -11.65
C THR A 173 17.19 20.45 -13.02
N GLN A 174 16.04 20.81 -13.57
CA GLN A 174 15.73 20.57 -14.98
C GLN A 174 14.98 21.76 -15.55
N GLY A 175 15.40 22.24 -16.72
CA GLY A 175 14.80 23.43 -17.33
C GLY A 175 14.91 24.64 -16.42
N LYS A 176 13.78 25.18 -15.96
CA LYS A 176 13.72 26.32 -15.03
C LYS A 176 13.37 25.90 -13.59
N PHE A 177 13.19 24.61 -13.38
CA PHE A 177 12.75 24.06 -12.11
C PHE A 177 13.93 23.49 -11.31
N THR A 178 13.93 23.74 -10.01
CA THR A 178 14.88 23.13 -9.07
C THR A 178 14.12 22.66 -7.84
N ASP A 179 14.38 21.42 -7.42
CA ASP A 179 13.76 20.87 -6.22
C ASP A 179 14.73 20.10 -5.32
N LEU A 180 14.39 20.05 -4.04
CA LEU A 180 15.00 19.20 -3.03
C LEU A 180 14.63 17.75 -3.29
N CYS A 181 15.59 16.98 -3.77
CA CYS A 181 15.38 15.60 -4.14
C CYS A 181 16.67 14.80 -4.07
N ARG A 182 16.59 13.55 -3.61
CA ARG A 182 17.72 12.61 -3.57
C ARG A 182 17.93 11.85 -4.88
N GLY A 183 16.91 11.83 -5.74
CA GLY A 183 16.86 11.05 -6.98
C GLY A 183 16.61 9.56 -6.72
N PRO A 184 16.87 8.71 -7.73
CA PRO A 184 17.44 9.05 -9.03
C PRO A 184 16.42 9.59 -10.04
N HIS A 185 16.91 10.28 -11.05
CA HIS A 185 16.18 10.81 -12.20
C HIS A 185 16.69 10.24 -13.53
N LEU A 186 15.86 10.40 -14.56
CA LEU A 186 16.19 10.06 -15.94
C LEU A 186 17.35 10.93 -16.46
N PRO A 187 18.04 10.54 -17.55
CA PRO A 187 19.10 11.39 -18.12
C PRO A 187 18.61 12.74 -18.62
N ASN A 188 17.39 12.80 -19.15
CA ASN A 188 16.72 14.03 -19.59
C ASN A 188 15.20 13.84 -19.66
N THR A 189 14.47 14.95 -19.79
CA THR A 189 13.01 14.98 -19.81
C THR A 189 12.39 14.24 -21.02
N GLY A 190 13.14 14.04 -22.11
CA GLY A 190 12.66 13.42 -23.36
C GLY A 190 12.38 11.92 -23.31
N TYR A 191 12.74 11.27 -22.21
CA TYR A 191 12.35 9.87 -21.95
C TYR A 191 10.85 9.74 -21.65
N ILE A 192 10.21 10.81 -21.17
CA ILE A 192 8.78 10.84 -20.85
C ILE A 192 8.01 11.20 -22.11
N LYS A 193 7.30 10.22 -22.69
CA LYS A 193 6.62 10.41 -23.99
C LYS A 193 5.11 10.44 -23.89
N SER A 194 4.56 9.77 -22.89
CA SER A 194 3.12 9.61 -22.70
C SER A 194 2.79 9.80 -21.24
N VAL A 195 1.87 10.71 -20.96
CA VAL A 195 1.43 11.08 -19.61
C VAL A 195 -0.09 11.07 -19.53
N LYS A 196 -0.61 10.67 -18.37
CA LYS A 196 -2.00 10.90 -17.98
C LYS A 196 -2.03 11.32 -16.52
N LEU A 197 -2.67 12.44 -16.24
CA LEU A 197 -3.08 12.82 -14.89
C LEU A 197 -4.43 12.16 -14.60
N LEU A 198 -4.52 11.49 -13.46
CA LEU A 198 -5.60 10.55 -13.15
C LEU A 198 -6.74 11.22 -12.39
N ASN A 199 -6.43 11.77 -11.22
CA ASN A 199 -7.40 12.41 -10.33
C ASN A 199 -6.72 13.38 -9.37
N ILE A 200 -7.54 14.24 -8.77
CA ILE A 200 -7.15 15.17 -7.71
C ILE A 200 -7.74 14.65 -6.40
N ALA A 201 -6.97 14.70 -5.32
CA ALA A 201 -7.42 14.35 -3.97
C ALA A 201 -6.95 15.39 -2.95
N GLY A 202 -7.61 15.45 -1.81
CA GLY A 202 -7.08 16.16 -0.64
C GLY A 202 -6.05 15.29 0.08
N ALA A 203 -4.98 15.90 0.55
CA ALA A 203 -4.02 15.30 1.46
C ALA A 203 -3.77 16.27 2.62
N TYR A 204 -3.32 15.76 3.76
CA TYR A 204 -2.87 16.61 4.86
C TYR A 204 -1.36 16.50 4.99
N TRP A 205 -0.69 17.61 5.30
CA TRP A 205 0.75 17.61 5.49
C TRP A 205 1.16 16.62 6.59
N ARG A 206 2.13 15.75 6.28
CA ARG A 206 2.54 14.57 7.10
C ARG A 206 1.41 13.59 7.48
N GLY A 207 0.25 13.67 6.83
CA GLY A 207 -0.90 12.83 7.14
C GLY A 207 -1.63 13.19 8.43
N ASP A 208 -1.35 14.35 9.03
CA ASP A 208 -2.03 14.83 10.23
C ASP A 208 -3.17 15.79 9.84
N GLU A 209 -4.41 15.43 10.17
CA GLU A 209 -5.62 16.20 9.86
C GLU A 209 -5.65 17.62 10.47
N ASN A 210 -4.81 17.88 11.47
CA ASN A 210 -4.65 19.22 12.06
C ASN A 210 -3.73 20.14 11.26
N ASN A 211 -2.97 19.60 10.32
CA ASN A 211 -2.07 20.37 9.47
C ASN A 211 -2.77 20.95 8.24
N GLN A 212 -2.07 21.82 7.52
CA GLN A 212 -2.54 22.41 6.27
C GLN A 212 -2.97 21.32 5.28
N GLN A 213 -4.17 21.50 4.71
CA GLN A 213 -4.68 20.65 3.64
C GLN A 213 -3.99 21.03 2.33
N LEU A 214 -3.44 20.02 1.67
CA LEU A 214 -2.77 20.08 0.38
C LEU A 214 -3.64 19.45 -0.71
N THR A 215 -3.37 19.83 -1.95
CA THR A 215 -3.98 19.21 -3.12
C THR A 215 -3.00 18.20 -3.73
N ARG A 216 -3.39 16.93 -3.72
CA ARG A 216 -2.65 15.82 -4.32
C ARG A 216 -3.11 15.58 -5.75
N ILE A 217 -2.18 15.63 -6.70
CA ILE A 217 -2.45 15.30 -8.11
C ILE A 217 -1.78 13.99 -8.45
N TYR A 218 -2.55 12.99 -8.87
CA TYR A 218 -2.04 11.70 -9.31
C TYR A 218 -1.75 11.69 -10.81
N GLY A 219 -0.66 11.04 -11.21
CA GLY A 219 -0.28 10.88 -12.60
C GLY A 219 0.42 9.56 -12.88
N ILE A 220 0.43 9.17 -14.15
CA ILE A 220 1.20 8.02 -14.64
C ILE A 220 1.82 8.34 -15.98
N THR A 221 3.02 7.81 -16.21
CA THR A 221 3.74 7.94 -17.49
C THR A 221 4.27 6.61 -17.99
N PHE A 222 4.45 6.55 -19.30
CA PHE A 222 5.01 5.41 -20.03
C PHE A 222 5.98 5.89 -21.11
N GLU A 223 6.90 5.00 -21.51
CA GLU A 223 7.81 5.24 -22.63
C GLU A 223 7.09 5.28 -24.00
N LYS A 224 5.85 4.77 -24.08
CA LYS A 224 5.06 4.66 -25.31
C LYS A 224 3.57 4.92 -25.08
N GLN A 225 2.93 5.57 -26.05
CA GLN A 225 1.49 5.86 -25.99
C GLN A 225 0.61 4.60 -25.98
N LYS A 226 1.05 3.55 -26.67
CA LYS A 226 0.33 2.26 -26.68
C LYS A 226 0.20 1.67 -25.28
N ASP A 227 1.27 1.74 -24.48
CA ASP A 227 1.30 1.17 -23.13
C ASP A 227 0.42 1.99 -22.18
N LEU A 228 0.42 3.32 -22.32
CA LEU A 228 -0.51 4.19 -21.61
C LEU A 228 -1.97 3.87 -21.96
N ASN A 229 -2.30 3.74 -23.25
CA ASN A 229 -3.68 3.42 -23.67
C ASN A 229 -4.16 2.08 -23.10
N LEU A 230 -3.30 1.05 -23.10
CA LEU A 230 -3.61 -0.25 -22.50
C LEU A 230 -3.82 -0.14 -20.99
N TYR A 231 -3.02 0.67 -20.30
CA TYR A 231 -3.20 0.92 -18.87
C TYR A 231 -4.54 1.60 -18.57
N ILE A 232 -4.91 2.62 -19.34
CA ILE A 232 -6.21 3.31 -19.18
C ILE A 232 -7.37 2.38 -19.49
N GLU A 233 -7.27 1.55 -20.54
CA GLU A 233 -8.29 0.55 -20.85
C GLU A 233 -8.50 -0.42 -19.68
N ARG A 234 -7.43 -0.91 -19.06
CA ARG A 234 -7.50 -1.77 -17.87
C ARG A 234 -8.13 -1.08 -16.67
N LEU A 235 -7.82 0.20 -16.43
CA LEU A 235 -8.46 0.97 -15.36
C LEU A 235 -9.96 1.15 -15.60
N GLU A 236 -10.37 1.42 -16.84
CA GLU A 236 -11.79 1.54 -17.18
C GLU A 236 -12.52 0.20 -17.08
N GLU A 237 -11.85 -0.90 -17.41
CA GLU A 237 -12.35 -2.26 -17.20
C GLU A 237 -12.57 -2.53 -15.70
N ALA A 238 -11.54 -2.27 -14.87
CA ALA A 238 -11.62 -2.45 -13.43
C ALA A 238 -12.73 -1.61 -12.78
N LYS A 239 -12.91 -0.35 -13.22
CA LYS A 239 -14.01 0.52 -12.75
C LYS A 239 -15.39 -0.04 -13.08
N LYS A 240 -15.55 -0.75 -14.20
CA LYS A 240 -16.82 -1.43 -14.55
C LYS A 240 -17.10 -2.61 -13.62
N ARG A 241 -16.06 -3.22 -13.04
CA ARG A 241 -16.15 -4.37 -12.13
C ARG A 241 -16.14 -4.01 -10.65
N ASP A 242 -16.11 -2.72 -10.34
CA ASP A 242 -16.18 -2.24 -8.96
C ASP A 242 -17.49 -2.69 -8.29
N HIS A 243 -17.39 -3.44 -7.20
CA HIS A 243 -18.54 -3.98 -6.48
C HIS A 243 -19.46 -2.89 -5.92
N ARG A 244 -18.98 -1.66 -5.73
CA ARG A 244 -19.80 -0.52 -5.29
C ARG A 244 -20.72 -0.06 -6.41
N LYS A 245 -20.23 -0.08 -7.65
CA LYS A 245 -21.02 0.24 -8.83
C LYS A 245 -22.02 -0.87 -9.11
N ILE A 246 -21.54 -2.11 -9.22
CA ILE A 246 -22.37 -3.29 -9.48
C ILE A 246 -23.40 -3.49 -8.36
N GLY A 247 -22.98 -3.38 -7.10
CA GLY A 247 -23.85 -3.56 -5.95
C GLY A 247 -24.98 -2.53 -5.88
N LYS A 248 -24.74 -1.30 -6.34
CA LYS A 248 -25.78 -0.29 -6.49
C LYS A 248 -26.70 -0.58 -7.67
N GLU A 249 -26.15 -0.89 -8.85
CA GLU A 249 -26.91 -1.19 -10.07
C GLU A 249 -27.80 -2.43 -9.92
N LEU A 250 -27.34 -3.44 -9.18
CA LEU A 250 -28.07 -4.68 -8.92
C LEU A 250 -28.88 -4.65 -7.61
N GLU A 251 -28.87 -3.54 -6.87
CA GLU A 251 -29.57 -3.38 -5.59
C GLU A 251 -29.21 -4.46 -4.58
N LEU A 252 -27.91 -4.74 -4.41
CA LEU A 252 -27.41 -5.73 -3.46
C LEU A 252 -27.21 -5.15 -2.06
N PHE A 253 -26.69 -3.93 -1.96
CA PHE A 253 -26.48 -3.25 -0.70
C PHE A 253 -26.53 -1.73 -0.89
N THR A 254 -26.67 -1.02 0.22
CA THR A 254 -26.58 0.44 0.26
C THR A 254 -25.90 0.89 1.56
N PHE A 255 -25.54 2.17 1.62
CA PHE A 255 -25.04 2.83 2.82
C PHE A 255 -25.93 4.01 3.17
N SER A 256 -26.02 4.32 4.45
CA SER A 256 -26.74 5.48 4.95
C SER A 256 -25.88 6.21 5.96
N GLU A 257 -25.67 7.51 5.76
CA GLU A 257 -24.95 8.35 6.71
C GLU A 257 -25.61 8.32 8.10
N LYS A 258 -26.94 8.20 8.15
CA LYS A 258 -27.70 8.08 9.40
C LYS A 258 -27.44 6.76 10.14
N VAL A 259 -27.11 5.69 9.41
CA VAL A 259 -26.75 4.39 10.01
C VAL A 259 -25.29 4.40 10.46
N GLY A 260 -24.41 5.02 9.67
CA GLY A 260 -23.00 5.19 9.99
C GLY A 260 -22.08 4.68 8.89
N GLN A 261 -20.91 5.30 8.75
CA GLN A 261 -19.91 4.91 7.77
C GLN A 261 -19.36 3.51 8.05
N GLY A 262 -19.19 2.71 7.00
CA GLY A 262 -18.66 1.35 7.11
C GLY A 262 -19.66 0.33 7.67
N LEU A 263 -20.95 0.68 7.75
CA LEU A 263 -22.02 -0.22 8.18
C LEU A 263 -22.99 -0.47 7.01
N PRO A 264 -22.75 -1.51 6.19
CA PRO A 264 -23.56 -1.75 5.00
C PRO A 264 -24.97 -2.24 5.36
N LEU A 265 -25.96 -1.72 4.64
CA LEU A 265 -27.33 -2.20 4.65
C LEU A 265 -27.51 -3.19 3.49
N TRP A 266 -27.67 -4.47 3.81
CA TRP A 266 -27.96 -5.50 2.81
C TRP A 266 -29.41 -5.35 2.32
N LEU A 267 -29.57 -5.19 1.01
CA LEU A 267 -30.87 -5.13 0.35
C LEU A 267 -31.36 -6.54 0.02
N PRO A 268 -32.66 -6.77 -0.26
CA PRO A 268 -33.21 -8.12 -0.39
C PRO A 268 -32.42 -9.08 -1.30
N LYS A 269 -31.99 -8.62 -2.49
CA LYS A 269 -31.20 -9.42 -3.44
C LYS A 269 -29.81 -9.77 -2.90
N GLY A 270 -29.17 -8.82 -2.23
CA GLY A 270 -27.86 -9.05 -1.60
C GLY A 270 -27.95 -9.97 -0.40
N THR A 271 -29.01 -9.84 0.42
CA THR A 271 -29.28 -10.75 1.53
C THR A 271 -29.47 -12.18 1.03
N GLU A 272 -30.27 -12.40 -0.02
CA GLU A 272 -30.43 -13.73 -0.61
C GLU A 272 -29.09 -14.29 -1.12
N LEU A 273 -28.27 -13.47 -1.77
CA LEU A 273 -26.93 -13.88 -2.21
C LEU A 273 -26.05 -14.28 -1.02
N LYS A 274 -25.99 -13.45 0.03
CA LYS A 274 -25.25 -13.71 1.26
C LYS A 274 -25.70 -15.03 1.91
N ASP A 275 -27.01 -15.24 2.04
CA ASP A 275 -27.58 -16.44 2.66
C ASP A 275 -27.27 -17.70 1.85
N ARG A 276 -27.27 -17.64 0.51
CA ARG A 276 -26.87 -18.78 -0.32
C ARG A 276 -25.40 -19.16 -0.09
N LEU A 277 -24.51 -18.18 0.01
CA LEU A 277 -23.09 -18.41 0.31
C LEU A 277 -22.89 -18.98 1.72
N MET A 278 -23.55 -18.39 2.72
CA MET A 278 -23.51 -18.89 4.10
C MET A 278 -24.03 -20.33 4.19
N ASN A 279 -25.15 -20.64 3.55
CA ASN A 279 -25.72 -21.99 3.54
C ASN A 279 -24.84 -23.00 2.81
N PHE A 280 -24.18 -22.60 1.72
CA PHE A 280 -23.19 -23.43 1.03
C PHE A 280 -22.04 -23.80 1.97
N LEU A 281 -21.43 -22.81 2.62
CA LEU A 281 -20.29 -23.06 3.50
C LEU A 281 -20.71 -23.81 4.77
N LYS A 282 -21.87 -23.47 5.36
CA LYS A 282 -22.42 -24.19 6.52
C LYS A 282 -22.55 -25.69 6.27
N LYS A 283 -23.02 -26.08 5.07
CA LYS A 283 -23.11 -27.49 4.67
C LYS A 283 -21.73 -28.14 4.57
N ALA A 284 -20.75 -27.46 3.99
CA ALA A 284 -19.38 -27.97 3.88
C ALA A 284 -18.71 -28.13 5.26
N GLN A 285 -18.84 -27.12 6.13
CA GLN A 285 -18.36 -27.14 7.52
C GLN A 285 -19.02 -28.27 8.32
N THR A 286 -20.35 -28.40 8.27
CA THR A 286 -21.07 -29.47 8.99
C THR A 286 -20.63 -30.86 8.53
N SER A 287 -20.46 -31.04 7.21
CA SER A 287 -19.99 -32.32 6.64
C SER A 287 -18.54 -32.63 7.03
N SER A 288 -17.75 -31.61 7.36
CA SER A 288 -16.37 -31.71 7.84
C SER A 288 -16.27 -31.80 9.38
N GLY A 289 -17.40 -31.96 10.07
CA GLY A 289 -17.46 -32.16 11.52
C GLY A 289 -17.33 -30.87 12.35
N TYR A 290 -17.60 -29.70 11.78
CA TYR A 290 -17.73 -28.46 12.53
C TYR A 290 -19.10 -28.40 13.22
N LEU A 291 -19.09 -27.95 14.47
CA LEU A 291 -20.27 -27.76 15.30
C LEU A 291 -20.67 -26.28 15.28
N PRO A 292 -21.88 -25.94 14.79
CA PRO A 292 -22.34 -24.57 14.74
C PRO A 292 -22.63 -24.05 16.15
N VAL A 293 -22.10 -22.87 16.46
CA VAL A 293 -22.38 -22.12 17.69
C VAL A 293 -22.86 -20.71 17.36
N SER A 294 -23.38 -19.99 18.35
CA SER A 294 -23.74 -18.58 18.23
C SER A 294 -23.40 -17.87 19.54
N THR A 295 -22.69 -16.74 19.43
CA THR A 295 -22.20 -15.98 20.57
C THR A 295 -22.68 -14.54 20.55
N PRO A 296 -22.83 -13.89 21.71
CA PRO A 296 -23.23 -12.48 21.79
C PRO A 296 -22.34 -11.53 20.97
N HIS A 297 -22.87 -10.34 20.65
CA HIS A 297 -22.12 -9.28 19.95
C HIS A 297 -21.32 -8.38 20.89
N ILE A 298 -21.63 -8.43 22.18
CA ILE A 298 -20.93 -7.70 23.24
C ILE A 298 -20.40 -8.69 24.27
N GLY A 299 -19.27 -8.35 24.88
CA GLY A 299 -18.69 -9.12 25.98
C GLY A 299 -18.22 -8.19 27.09
N HIS A 300 -18.14 -8.69 28.32
CA HIS A 300 -17.58 -7.93 29.43
C HIS A 300 -16.12 -7.58 29.11
N LYS A 301 -15.65 -6.40 29.52
CA LYS A 301 -14.28 -5.94 29.27
C LYS A 301 -13.22 -6.96 29.70
N ASP A 302 -13.44 -7.61 30.83
CA ASP A 302 -12.51 -8.62 31.38
C ASP A 302 -12.28 -9.80 30.44
N LEU A 303 -13.24 -10.18 29.60
CA LEU A 303 -13.07 -11.23 28.60
C LEU A 303 -11.95 -10.87 27.60
N TYR A 304 -11.91 -9.60 27.19
CA TYR A 304 -10.93 -9.10 26.22
C TYR A 304 -9.60 -8.75 26.87
N VAL A 305 -9.61 -8.36 28.14
CA VAL A 305 -8.37 -8.21 28.93
C VAL A 305 -7.72 -9.58 29.13
N CYS A 306 -8.49 -10.58 29.58
CA CYS A 306 -8.00 -11.94 29.81
C CYS A 306 -7.43 -12.57 28.53
N SER A 307 -8.07 -12.35 27.39
CA SER A 307 -7.58 -12.85 26.11
C SER A 307 -6.45 -12.02 25.48
N GLY A 308 -6.06 -10.88 26.08
CA GLY A 308 -5.01 -9.98 25.57
C GLY A 308 -5.45 -9.06 24.42
N HIS A 309 -6.69 -9.20 23.93
CA HIS A 309 -7.21 -8.40 22.82
C HIS A 309 -7.45 -6.94 23.19
N TYR A 310 -7.73 -6.64 24.46
CA TYR A 310 -7.94 -5.27 24.90
C TYR A 310 -6.70 -4.39 24.70
N GLU A 311 -5.50 -4.93 24.96
CA GLU A 311 -4.25 -4.19 24.80
C GLU A 311 -3.84 -4.05 23.34
N LYS A 312 -4.11 -5.05 22.50
CA LYS A 312 -3.68 -5.09 21.09
C LYS A 312 -4.63 -4.41 20.13
N TYR A 313 -5.93 -4.58 20.34
CA TYR A 313 -6.97 -3.98 19.52
C TYR A 313 -7.55 -2.72 20.15
N GLY A 314 -7.08 -2.26 21.32
CA GLY A 314 -7.73 -1.19 22.08
C GLY A 314 -8.02 0.08 21.27
N ALA A 315 -7.05 0.54 20.46
CA ALA A 315 -7.24 1.69 19.57
C ALA A 315 -8.10 1.37 18.33
N ASP A 316 -8.01 0.14 17.83
CA ASP A 316 -8.74 -0.37 16.65
C ASP A 316 -10.11 -0.99 17.00
N SER A 317 -10.52 -0.89 18.26
CA SER A 317 -11.80 -1.38 18.78
C SER A 317 -12.74 -0.22 19.01
N PHE A 318 -14.03 -0.52 18.95
CA PHE A 318 -15.02 0.42 19.45
C PHE A 318 -14.80 0.67 20.94
N GLN A 319 -15.00 1.92 21.35
CA GLN A 319 -14.88 2.34 22.74
C GLN A 319 -15.84 1.56 23.63
N SER A 320 -15.47 1.38 24.91
CA SER A 320 -16.26 0.64 25.89
C SER A 320 -17.65 1.25 26.07
N ILE A 321 -18.67 0.41 26.07
CA ILE A 321 -20.05 0.73 26.43
C ILE A 321 -20.15 0.68 27.96
N LYS A 322 -20.38 1.84 28.59
CA LYS A 322 -20.60 1.93 30.04
C LYS A 322 -22.07 1.72 30.38
N THR A 323 -22.36 1.00 31.45
CA THR A 323 -23.72 0.90 31.98
C THR A 323 -23.94 1.90 33.12
N PRO A 324 -25.17 2.03 33.64
CA PRO A 324 -25.42 2.81 34.85
C PRO A 324 -24.74 2.26 36.12
N ASN A 325 -24.23 1.02 36.09
CA ASN A 325 -23.53 0.42 37.22
C ASN A 325 -22.04 0.78 37.18
N GLU A 326 -21.51 1.31 38.28
CA GLU A 326 -20.08 1.62 38.39
C GLU A 326 -19.23 0.35 38.23
N GLY A 327 -18.26 0.40 37.32
CA GLY A 327 -17.33 -0.70 37.05
C GLY A 327 -17.79 -1.71 36.01
N GLU A 328 -19.02 -1.60 35.50
CA GLU A 328 -19.53 -2.51 34.46
C GLU A 328 -19.31 -1.90 33.06
N GLU A 329 -18.38 -2.51 32.31
CA GLU A 329 -17.99 -2.09 30.97
C GLU A 329 -18.08 -3.25 29.97
N PHE A 330 -18.69 -2.99 28.82
CA PHE A 330 -18.80 -3.94 27.71
C PHE A 330 -18.06 -3.42 26.48
N LEU A 331 -17.65 -4.34 25.61
CA LEU A 331 -17.10 -4.00 24.29
C LEU A 331 -17.89 -4.74 23.22
N LEU A 332 -18.09 -4.08 22.07
CA LEU A 332 -18.46 -4.77 20.84
C LEU A 332 -17.33 -5.74 20.48
N LYS A 333 -17.65 -6.99 20.16
CA LYS A 333 -16.62 -8.00 19.91
C LYS A 333 -15.83 -7.67 18.64
N PRO A 334 -14.48 -7.54 18.70
CA PRO A 334 -13.64 -7.38 17.52
C PRO A 334 -13.32 -8.71 16.82
N MET A 335 -13.64 -9.83 17.48
CA MET A 335 -13.45 -11.21 17.03
C MET A 335 -14.28 -12.19 17.87
N ASN A 336 -14.46 -13.43 17.39
CA ASN A 336 -15.26 -14.44 18.10
C ASN A 336 -14.44 -15.32 19.06
N CYS A 337 -13.11 -15.37 18.91
CA CYS A 337 -12.22 -16.30 19.62
C CYS A 337 -12.47 -16.37 21.14
N PRO A 338 -12.54 -15.24 21.88
CA PRO A 338 -12.74 -15.28 23.32
C PRO A 338 -14.07 -15.94 23.73
N HIS A 339 -15.13 -15.75 22.94
CA HIS A 339 -16.43 -16.36 23.22
C HIS A 339 -16.43 -17.87 22.92
N HIS A 340 -15.70 -18.30 21.90
CA HIS A 340 -15.55 -19.73 21.59
C HIS A 340 -14.73 -20.44 22.67
N CYS A 341 -13.75 -19.77 23.28
CA CYS A 341 -13.05 -20.27 24.47
C CYS A 341 -14.01 -20.46 25.66
N GLU A 342 -14.96 -19.55 25.90
CA GLU A 342 -15.97 -19.72 26.95
C GLU A 342 -16.92 -20.90 26.67
N ILE A 343 -17.27 -21.14 25.41
CA ILE A 343 -18.01 -22.35 25.02
C ILE A 343 -17.19 -23.62 25.28
N TYR A 344 -15.89 -23.60 24.97
CA TYR A 344 -14.99 -24.71 25.29
C TYR A 344 -14.95 -24.97 26.81
N ASN A 345 -14.85 -23.90 27.62
CA ASN A 345 -14.78 -23.93 29.07
C ASN A 345 -16.10 -24.36 29.76
N ALA A 346 -17.23 -24.29 29.08
CA ALA A 346 -18.54 -24.60 29.64
C ALA A 346 -18.69 -26.04 30.18
N SER A 347 -17.82 -26.97 29.75
CA SER A 347 -17.78 -28.33 30.30
C SER A 347 -16.37 -28.95 30.20
N PRO A 348 -16.00 -29.88 31.11
CA PRO A 348 -14.75 -30.63 31.00
C PRO A 348 -14.65 -31.38 29.66
N LYS A 349 -13.44 -31.46 29.10
CA LYS A 349 -13.14 -32.19 27.86
C LYS A 349 -12.13 -33.30 28.12
N SER A 350 -12.37 -34.48 27.57
CA SER A 350 -11.41 -35.58 27.49
C SER A 350 -10.51 -35.40 26.25
N TYR A 351 -9.32 -36.00 26.27
CA TYR A 351 -8.47 -36.08 25.07
C TYR A 351 -9.16 -36.77 23.89
N LYS A 352 -10.17 -37.61 24.17
CA LYS A 352 -11.00 -38.31 23.17
C LYS A 352 -12.05 -37.40 22.51
N ASP A 353 -12.40 -36.29 23.15
CA ASP A 353 -13.35 -35.32 22.60
C ASP A 353 -12.66 -34.37 21.61
N LEU A 354 -11.33 -34.48 21.45
CA LEU A 354 -10.52 -33.67 20.53
C LEU A 354 -10.19 -34.45 19.24
N PRO A 355 -10.27 -33.79 18.06
CA PRO A 355 -10.41 -32.35 17.87
C PRO A 355 -11.88 -31.87 17.94
N LEU A 356 -12.10 -30.76 18.64
CA LEU A 356 -13.39 -30.06 18.71
C LEU A 356 -13.35 -28.85 17.78
N ARG A 357 -14.28 -28.78 16.83
CA ARG A 357 -14.35 -27.71 15.83
C ARG A 357 -15.61 -26.87 16.05
N LEU A 358 -15.47 -25.66 16.58
CA LEU A 358 -16.60 -24.73 16.73
C LEU A 358 -16.63 -23.76 15.55
N ALA A 359 -17.77 -23.60 14.89
CA ALA A 359 -17.95 -22.67 13.78
C ALA A 359 -19.09 -21.70 14.03
N GLU A 360 -18.91 -20.44 13.64
CA GLU A 360 -19.91 -19.40 13.75
C GLU A 360 -19.82 -18.45 12.55
N PHE A 361 -20.96 -18.13 11.93
CA PHE A 361 -21.04 -16.93 11.09
C PHE A 361 -21.12 -15.70 11.98
N GLY A 362 -20.00 -15.39 12.64
CA GLY A 362 -19.91 -14.47 13.77
C GLY A 362 -19.75 -13.03 13.28
N THR A 363 -20.67 -12.17 13.70
CA THR A 363 -20.59 -10.74 13.37
C THR A 363 -19.73 -10.00 14.37
N VAL A 364 -18.69 -9.34 13.88
CA VAL A 364 -17.68 -8.63 14.66
C VAL A 364 -17.61 -7.17 14.23
N TYR A 365 -17.00 -6.34 15.07
CA TYR A 365 -16.91 -4.91 14.88
C TYR A 365 -15.49 -4.40 15.10
N ARG A 366 -14.96 -3.66 14.12
CA ARG A 366 -13.63 -3.04 14.19
C ARG A 366 -13.74 -1.55 13.90
N TYR A 367 -12.99 -0.75 14.65
CA TYR A 367 -12.93 0.69 14.48
C TYR A 367 -11.90 1.04 13.40
N GLU A 368 -12.28 0.79 12.14
CA GLU A 368 -11.50 1.22 10.98
C GLU A 368 -11.58 2.75 10.81
N GLN A 369 -10.48 3.40 10.44
CA GLN A 369 -10.46 4.84 10.20
C GLN A 369 -11.37 5.19 9.02
N SER A 370 -12.04 6.34 9.08
CA SER A 370 -13.04 6.73 8.05
C SER A 370 -12.45 6.77 6.63
N GLY A 371 -11.20 7.20 6.49
CA GLY A 371 -10.48 7.24 5.21
C GLY A 371 -10.11 5.86 4.63
N GLU A 372 -10.15 4.81 5.45
CA GLU A 372 -9.81 3.45 5.03
C GLU A 372 -11.05 2.64 4.57
N LEU A 373 -12.25 3.12 4.86
CA LEU A 373 -13.49 2.44 4.53
C LEU A 373 -13.70 2.39 3.01
N HIS A 374 -14.02 1.20 2.49
CA HIS A 374 -14.20 1.01 1.06
C HIS A 374 -15.27 -0.03 0.74
N GLY A 375 -16.47 0.45 0.35
CA GLY A 375 -17.59 -0.42 -0.02
C GLY A 375 -17.81 -1.56 0.98
N LEU A 376 -17.94 -2.79 0.50
CA LEU A 376 -17.94 -4.01 1.32
C LEU A 376 -16.56 -4.63 1.61
N THR A 377 -15.46 -4.13 1.04
CA THR A 377 -14.12 -4.74 1.20
C THR A 377 -13.46 -4.34 2.52
N ARG A 378 -13.73 -3.13 3.04
CA ARG A 378 -13.27 -2.68 4.35
C ARG A 378 -14.40 -1.92 5.05
N VAL A 379 -14.91 -2.51 6.13
CA VAL A 379 -16.13 -2.10 6.84
C VAL A 379 -15.92 -2.23 8.34
N ARG A 380 -16.72 -1.50 9.13
CA ARG A 380 -16.65 -1.53 10.60
C ARG A 380 -17.45 -2.66 11.22
N GLY A 381 -18.45 -3.20 10.51
CA GLY A 381 -19.26 -4.33 10.94
C GLY A 381 -19.33 -5.37 9.84
N PHE A 382 -18.90 -6.59 10.14
CA PHE A 382 -18.87 -7.68 9.16
C PHE A 382 -19.09 -9.04 9.83
N THR A 383 -19.58 -9.99 9.05
CA THR A 383 -19.78 -11.37 9.47
C THR A 383 -18.67 -12.22 8.88
N GLN A 384 -17.90 -12.87 9.72
CA GLN A 384 -16.89 -13.84 9.31
C GLN A 384 -17.49 -15.23 9.35
N ASP A 385 -17.10 -16.09 8.42
CA ASP A 385 -17.25 -17.55 8.48
C ASP A 385 -16.24 -18.17 9.45
N ASP A 386 -16.24 -17.67 10.68
CA ASP A 386 -15.21 -17.91 11.68
C ASP A 386 -15.31 -19.31 12.29
N ALA A 387 -14.16 -19.88 12.65
CA ALA A 387 -14.12 -21.17 13.33
C ALA A 387 -12.87 -21.32 14.19
N HIS A 388 -13.03 -21.99 15.34
CA HIS A 388 -11.96 -22.29 16.27
C HIS A 388 -11.88 -23.80 16.49
N ILE A 389 -10.71 -24.36 16.19
CA ILE A 389 -10.40 -25.77 16.36
C ILE A 389 -9.56 -25.94 17.62
N PHE A 390 -10.11 -26.64 18.60
CA PHE A 390 -9.39 -27.07 19.79
C PHE A 390 -8.90 -28.48 19.54
N CYS A 391 -7.58 -28.67 19.47
CA CYS A 391 -6.96 -29.95 19.16
C CYS A 391 -5.77 -30.21 20.08
N ARG A 392 -5.33 -31.46 20.14
CA ARG A 392 -4.05 -31.78 20.79
C ARG A 392 -2.88 -31.38 19.91
N PRO A 393 -1.69 -31.14 20.47
CA PRO A 393 -0.50 -30.80 19.68
C PRO A 393 -0.19 -31.81 18.56
N ASP A 394 -0.42 -33.11 18.80
CA ASP A 394 -0.19 -34.17 17.80
C ASP A 394 -1.19 -34.16 16.62
N GLN A 395 -2.29 -33.39 16.73
CA GLN A 395 -3.34 -33.30 15.72
C GLN A 395 -3.25 -32.02 14.87
N LEU A 396 -2.36 -31.08 15.23
CA LEU A 396 -2.30 -29.74 14.65
C LEU A 396 -2.12 -29.77 13.12
N GLU A 397 -1.12 -30.50 12.63
CA GLU A 397 -0.80 -30.60 11.20
C GLU A 397 -1.98 -31.19 10.40
N GLU A 398 -2.57 -32.28 10.89
CA GLU A 398 -3.71 -32.93 10.25
C GLU A 398 -4.93 -31.99 10.16
N GLU A 399 -5.22 -31.27 11.23
CA GLU A 399 -6.33 -30.31 11.25
C GLU A 399 -6.06 -29.08 10.39
N PHE A 400 -4.81 -28.61 10.33
CA PHE A 400 -4.40 -27.53 9.44
C PHE A 400 -4.60 -27.91 7.96
N ILE A 401 -4.14 -29.11 7.55
CA ILE A 401 -4.34 -29.61 6.19
C ILE A 401 -5.83 -29.69 5.84
N LYS A 402 -6.68 -30.19 6.75
CA LYS A 402 -8.13 -30.24 6.53
C LYS A 402 -8.77 -28.86 6.34
N VAL A 403 -8.28 -27.84 7.06
CA VAL A 403 -8.71 -26.45 6.85
C VAL A 403 -8.33 -25.99 5.45
N ILE A 404 -7.09 -26.25 5.01
CA ILE A 404 -6.65 -25.91 3.65
C ILE A 404 -7.50 -26.62 2.59
N ASP A 405 -7.81 -27.90 2.76
CA ASP A 405 -8.68 -28.64 1.85
C ASP A 405 -10.08 -28.00 1.75
N LEU A 406 -10.64 -27.53 2.88
CA LEU A 406 -11.91 -26.82 2.89
C LEU A 406 -11.82 -25.46 2.16
N VAL A 407 -10.73 -24.71 2.35
CA VAL A 407 -10.47 -23.45 1.62
C VAL A 407 -10.36 -23.71 0.12
N LEU A 408 -9.58 -24.71 -0.30
CA LEU A 408 -9.43 -25.08 -1.71
C LEU A 408 -10.73 -25.57 -2.33
N TYR A 409 -11.56 -26.27 -1.57
CA TYR A 409 -12.92 -26.65 -2.00
C TYR A 409 -13.77 -25.41 -2.31
N VAL A 410 -13.75 -24.40 -1.43
CA VAL A 410 -14.46 -23.13 -1.65
C VAL A 410 -13.91 -22.40 -2.88
N PHE A 411 -12.58 -22.27 -3.01
CA PHE A 411 -11.95 -21.61 -4.16
C PHE A 411 -12.32 -22.29 -5.48
N LYS A 412 -12.30 -23.62 -5.52
CA LYS A 412 -12.72 -24.39 -6.68
C LYS A 412 -14.20 -24.19 -7.00
N ALA A 413 -15.07 -24.17 -6.00
CA ALA A 413 -16.51 -23.96 -6.19
C ALA A 413 -16.83 -22.56 -6.75
N LEU A 414 -16.07 -21.54 -6.31
CA LEU A 414 -16.22 -20.15 -6.74
C LEU A 414 -15.34 -19.77 -7.94
N LYS A 415 -14.53 -20.70 -8.46
CA LYS A 415 -13.57 -20.51 -9.57
C LYS A 415 -12.55 -19.41 -9.31
N PHE A 416 -12.01 -19.38 -8.09
CA PHE A 416 -10.84 -18.56 -7.78
C PHE A 416 -9.57 -19.32 -8.18
N GLU A 417 -9.09 -19.04 -9.40
CA GLU A 417 -7.91 -19.68 -9.99
C GLU A 417 -6.61 -18.95 -9.63
N ASP A 418 -6.68 -17.62 -9.46
CA ASP A 418 -5.53 -16.77 -9.16
C ASP A 418 -5.52 -16.39 -7.67
N PHE A 419 -4.68 -17.06 -6.88
CA PHE A 419 -4.44 -16.72 -5.48
C PHE A 419 -2.98 -16.94 -5.10
N VAL A 420 -2.53 -16.25 -4.06
CA VAL A 420 -1.19 -16.40 -3.47
C VAL A 420 -1.36 -16.83 -2.03
N ALA A 421 -0.58 -17.81 -1.60
CA ALA A 421 -0.47 -18.18 -0.20
C ALA A 421 0.73 -17.46 0.43
N GLN A 422 0.54 -16.95 1.64
CA GLN A 422 1.59 -16.30 2.42
C GLN A 422 1.54 -16.83 3.85
N VAL A 423 2.71 -17.20 4.38
CA VAL A 423 2.88 -17.51 5.81
C VAL A 423 3.38 -16.25 6.51
N SER A 424 2.65 -15.81 7.53
CA SER A 424 2.98 -14.63 8.32
C SER A 424 3.71 -15.05 9.59
N LEU A 425 4.98 -14.70 9.69
CA LEU A 425 5.87 -15.00 10.83
C LEU A 425 5.99 -13.78 11.75
N ARG A 426 6.50 -13.98 12.98
CA ARG A 426 6.80 -12.85 13.86
C ARG A 426 7.99 -12.05 13.37
N ASP A 427 8.03 -10.78 13.73
CA ASP A 427 9.24 -9.96 13.57
C ASP A 427 10.20 -10.27 14.73
N PRO A 428 11.38 -10.87 14.46
CA PRO A 428 12.34 -11.20 15.52
C PRO A 428 12.91 -9.96 16.22
N LYS A 429 12.76 -8.75 15.65
CA LYS A 429 13.28 -7.49 16.19
C LYS A 429 12.26 -6.71 17.03
N ASP A 430 10.96 -7.00 16.91
CA ASP A 430 9.90 -6.32 17.66
C ASP A 430 9.02 -7.31 18.44
N GLN A 431 9.56 -7.81 19.56
CA GLN A 431 8.85 -8.76 20.42
C GLN A 431 7.63 -8.14 21.13
N LYS A 432 7.57 -6.80 21.28
CA LYS A 432 6.47 -6.13 22.02
C LYS A 432 5.13 -6.27 21.30
N LYS A 433 5.15 -6.46 19.99
CA LYS A 433 3.94 -6.62 19.17
C LYS A 433 3.30 -8.01 19.29
N TYR A 434 4.05 -9.05 19.64
CA TYR A 434 3.58 -10.44 19.66
C TYR A 434 3.24 -10.91 21.09
N ILE A 435 2.39 -11.94 21.20
CA ILE A 435 1.98 -12.55 22.48
C ILE A 435 2.47 -14.00 22.50
N GLY A 436 2.87 -14.50 23.67
CA GLY A 436 3.35 -15.87 23.85
C GLY A 436 4.87 -15.95 24.06
N SER A 437 5.36 -17.13 24.46
CA SER A 437 6.79 -17.40 24.65
C SER A 437 7.49 -17.63 23.31
N ASP A 438 8.81 -17.40 23.26
CA ASP A 438 9.63 -17.72 22.09
C ASP A 438 9.49 -19.19 21.68
N GLU A 439 9.45 -20.10 22.65
CA GLU A 439 9.25 -21.52 22.43
C GLU A 439 7.92 -21.83 21.72
N ASN A 440 6.84 -21.12 22.05
CA ASN A 440 5.54 -21.31 21.41
C ASN A 440 5.56 -20.82 19.96
N TRP A 441 6.22 -19.68 19.71
CA TRP A 441 6.39 -19.17 18.36
C TRP A 441 7.24 -20.10 17.50
N ASP A 442 8.38 -20.57 18.02
CA ASP A 442 9.26 -21.48 17.28
C ASP A 442 8.53 -22.78 16.92
N LYS A 443 7.70 -23.31 17.84
CA LYS A 443 6.85 -24.48 17.55
C LYS A 443 5.79 -24.19 16.50
N ALA A 444 5.12 -23.03 16.58
CA ALA A 444 4.06 -22.67 15.64
C ALA A 444 4.61 -22.43 14.23
N GLU A 445 5.74 -21.73 14.11
CA GLU A 445 6.39 -21.41 12.83
C GLU A 445 7.02 -22.64 12.16
N GLN A 446 7.43 -23.66 12.93
CA GLN A 446 7.92 -24.92 12.37
C GLN A 446 6.81 -25.90 11.97
N ALA A 447 5.61 -25.73 12.51
CA ALA A 447 4.48 -26.64 12.28
C ALA A 447 3.62 -26.27 11.05
N ILE A 448 3.83 -25.08 10.47
CA ILE A 448 3.13 -24.53 9.30
C ILE A 448 4.13 -24.42 8.14
#